data_AF-A0A3D0U2D3-F1
#
_entry.id   AF-A0A3D0U2D3-F1
#
_cell.length_a   1.000
_cell.length_b   1.000
_cell.length_c   1.000
_cell.angle_alpha   90.00
_cell.angle_beta   90.00
_cell.angle_gamma   90.00
#
_symmetry.space_group_name_H-M   'P 1'
#
loop_
_entity.id
_entity.type
_entity.pdbx_description
1 polymer ?
#
loop_
_entity_poly.entity_id
_entity_poly.type
_entity_poly.pdbx_seq_one_letter_code
_entity_poly.pdbx_strand_id
1 'polypeptide(L)'
;MNKPILRFISIGLVLLLPQLSWAADPFSLPALSVSSNDDGTQSYSVTLQVVILMTMLSFIPAIIMMMTAFTRIIVVFGILRQAIGLQQTPSNQILIGLALFLTVFVMAPVFKEV
;
A
#
# COMPACT_ATOMS: atom_id res chain seq x y z
N MET A 1 -12.03 -39.88 29.81
CA MET A 1 -11.56 -38.83 28.87
C MET A 1 -11.31 -37.55 29.66
N ASN A 2 -10.14 -36.95 29.49
CA ASN A 2 -9.40 -36.28 30.58
C ASN A 2 -9.89 -34.86 30.91
N LYS A 3 -10.57 -34.72 32.07
CA LYS A 3 -10.92 -33.42 32.70
C LYS A 3 -9.76 -32.40 32.83
N PRO A 4 -8.47 -32.78 33.01
CA PRO A 4 -7.39 -31.80 33.07
C PRO A 4 -7.06 -31.17 31.70
N ILE A 5 -7.13 -31.93 30.60
CA ILE A 5 -6.86 -31.39 29.24
C ILE A 5 -7.86 -30.28 28.88
N LEU A 6 -9.13 -30.46 29.24
CA LEU A 6 -10.19 -29.48 28.94
C LEU A 6 -9.98 -28.16 29.71
N ARG A 7 -9.48 -28.22 30.96
CA ARG A 7 -9.11 -27.02 31.74
C ARG A 7 -7.88 -26.32 31.18
N PHE A 8 -6.89 -27.04 30.65
CA PHE A 8 -5.73 -26.43 29.99
C PHE A 8 -6.11 -25.72 28.68
N ILE A 9 -7.02 -26.30 27.89
CA ILE A 9 -7.55 -25.65 26.68
C ILE A 9 -8.36 -24.40 27.01
N SER A 10 -9.23 -24.45 28.05
CA SER A 10 -10.01 -23.28 28.45
C SER A 10 -9.14 -22.17 29.05
N ILE A 11 -8.08 -22.51 29.80
CA ILE A 11 -7.10 -21.55 30.32
C ILE A 11 -6.27 -20.96 29.17
N GLY A 12 -5.88 -21.76 28.18
CA GLY A 12 -5.21 -21.28 26.97
C GLY A 12 -6.08 -20.33 26.15
N LEU A 13 -7.38 -20.62 26.03
CA LEU A 13 -8.34 -19.76 25.35
C LEU A 13 -8.59 -18.45 26.11
N VAL A 14 -8.67 -18.51 27.45
CA VAL A 14 -8.81 -17.32 28.31
C VAL A 14 -7.53 -16.47 28.34
N LEU A 15 -6.34 -17.06 28.19
CA LEU A 15 -5.07 -16.34 28.03
C LEU A 15 -4.91 -15.69 26.66
N LEU A 16 -5.67 -16.12 25.65
CA LEU A 16 -5.71 -15.53 24.30
C LEU A 16 -6.71 -14.38 24.17
N LEU A 17 -7.72 -14.28 25.04
CA LEU A 17 -8.71 -13.19 25.04
C LEU A 17 -8.10 -11.78 25.30
N PRO A 18 -7.10 -11.59 26.20
CA PRO A 18 -6.46 -10.29 26.40
C PRO A 18 -5.67 -9.81 25.17
N GLN A 19 -5.30 -10.71 24.26
CA GLN A 19 -4.58 -10.35 23.03
C GLN A 19 -5.47 -9.57 22.05
N LEU A 20 -6.81 -9.72 22.14
CA LEU A 20 -7.77 -8.92 21.38
C LEU A 20 -8.01 -7.53 21.99
N SER A 21 -7.74 -7.33 23.28
CA SER A 21 -7.82 -6.01 23.93
C SER A 21 -6.65 -5.09 23.55
N TRP A 22 -5.58 -5.65 22.97
CA TRP A 22 -4.44 -4.92 22.39
C TRP A 22 -4.54 -4.84 20.86
N ALA A 23 -5.65 -5.27 20.27
CA ALA A 23 -5.99 -4.80 18.94
C ALA A 23 -6.45 -3.36 19.11
N ALA A 24 -5.58 -2.41 18.71
CA ALA A 24 -6.00 -1.05 18.48
C ALA A 24 -7.29 -1.08 17.65
N ASP A 25 -8.35 -0.47 18.17
CA ASP A 25 -9.65 -0.36 17.52
C ASP A 25 -9.44 0.04 16.04
N PRO A 26 -9.68 -0.85 15.06
CA PRO A 26 -9.37 -0.59 13.66
C PRO A 26 -10.15 0.60 13.08
N PHE A 27 -11.18 1.06 13.82
CA PHE A 27 -12.08 2.14 13.45
C PHE A 27 -12.26 3.22 14.53
N SER A 28 -11.48 3.21 15.62
CA SER A 28 -11.35 4.42 16.44
C SER A 28 -10.52 5.41 15.61
N LEU A 29 -11.21 6.32 14.92
CA LEU A 29 -10.58 7.38 14.13
C LEU A 29 -10.57 8.68 14.97
N PRO A 30 -9.50 8.96 15.74
CA PRO A 30 -9.16 10.32 16.20
C PRO A 30 -9.07 11.36 15.06
N ALA A 31 -9.21 10.92 13.80
CA ALA A 31 -9.11 11.70 12.59
C ALA A 31 -10.42 12.40 12.19
N LEU A 32 -11.58 12.05 12.77
CA LEU A 32 -12.87 12.66 12.42
C LEU A 32 -13.42 13.64 13.49
N SER A 33 -12.57 14.15 14.39
CA SER A 33 -12.96 15.27 15.27
C SER A 33 -12.78 16.60 14.54
N VAL A 34 -13.83 17.05 13.86
CA VAL A 34 -13.93 18.45 13.39
C VAL A 34 -14.26 19.29 14.62
N SER A 35 -13.25 19.91 15.24
CA SER A 35 -13.52 21.00 16.19
C SER A 35 -13.83 22.24 15.37
N SER A 36 -15.11 22.54 15.20
CA SER A 36 -15.56 23.82 14.66
C SER A 36 -15.11 24.91 15.64
N ASN A 37 -14.12 25.71 15.24
CA ASN A 37 -13.77 26.93 15.95
C ASN A 37 -14.83 27.99 15.59
N ASP A 38 -15.19 28.88 16.52
CA ASP A 38 -16.28 29.87 16.41
C ASP A 38 -16.15 30.89 15.24
N ASP A 39 -15.12 30.77 14.40
CA ASP A 39 -14.79 31.66 13.27
C ASP A 39 -14.94 31.00 11.88
N GLY A 40 -15.65 29.86 11.79
CA GLY A 40 -15.95 29.18 10.53
C GLY A 40 -14.76 28.46 9.87
N THR A 41 -13.58 28.45 10.50
CA THR A 41 -12.41 27.69 10.06
C THR A 41 -12.38 26.31 10.71
N GLN A 42 -12.55 25.26 9.91
CA GLN A 42 -12.50 23.87 10.35
C GLN A 42 -11.04 23.44 10.56
N SER A 43 -10.57 23.42 11.82
CA SER A 43 -9.24 22.92 12.15
C SER A 43 -9.26 21.40 12.15
N TYR A 44 -8.73 20.79 11.08
CA TYR A 44 -8.52 19.35 11.03
C TYR A 44 -7.53 18.91 12.13
N SER A 45 -7.82 17.78 12.79
CA SER A 45 -6.88 17.15 13.73
C SER A 45 -5.54 16.91 13.02
N VAL A 46 -4.41 17.25 13.68
CA VAL A 46 -3.05 17.03 13.14
C VAL A 46 -2.87 15.59 12.68
N THR A 47 -3.51 14.64 13.36
CA THR A 47 -3.55 13.22 12.97
C THR A 47 -4.21 13.01 11.60
N LEU A 48 -5.34 13.66 11.29
CA LEU A 48 -5.98 13.55 9.98
C LEU A 48 -5.11 14.16 8.88
N GLN A 49 -4.48 15.32 9.14
CA GLN A 49 -3.57 15.96 8.19
C GLN A 49 -2.38 15.06 7.85
N VAL A 50 -1.77 14.42 8.86
CA VAL A 50 -0.65 13.49 8.67
C VAL A 50 -1.08 12.24 7.90
N VAL A 51 -2.26 11.68 8.17
CA VAL A 51 -2.78 10.52 7.43
C VAL A 51 -2.98 10.87 5.95
N ILE A 52 -3.63 11.99 5.64
CA ILE A 52 -3.85 12.45 4.26
C ILE A 52 -2.51 12.67 3.55
N LEU A 53 -1.53 13.29 4.23
CA LEU A 53 -0.21 13.53 3.68
C LEU A 53 0.55 12.22 3.37
N MET A 54 0.49 11.23 4.26
CA MET A 54 1.10 9.91 4.05
C MET A 54 0.42 9.15 2.91
N THR A 55 -0.92 9.24 2.82
CA THR A 55 -1.65 8.68 1.68
C THR A 55 -1.19 9.32 0.37
N MET A 56 -1.15 10.66 0.30
CA MET A 56 -0.70 11.35 -0.92
C MET A 56 0.75 11.00 -1.29
N LEU A 57 1.67 10.98 -0.31
CA LEU A 57 3.08 10.65 -0.54
C LEU A 57 3.26 9.23 -1.10
N SER A 58 2.47 8.27 -0.63
CA SER A 58 2.51 6.88 -1.14
C SER A 58 1.97 6.73 -2.56
N PHE A 59 1.08 7.62 -3.01
CA PHE A 59 0.48 7.58 -4.35
C PHE A 59 1.36 8.24 -5.42
N ILE A 60 2.16 9.24 -5.06
CA ILE A 60 3.08 9.94 -5.99
C ILE A 60 3.88 8.98 -6.89
N PRO A 61 4.61 7.97 -6.37
CA PRO A 61 5.38 7.07 -7.22
C PRO A 61 4.50 6.28 -8.20
N ALA A 62 3.30 5.87 -7.79
CA ALA A 62 2.36 5.16 -8.67
C ALA A 62 1.83 6.06 -9.79
N ILE A 63 1.50 7.32 -9.47
CA ILE A 63 1.00 8.30 -10.46
C ILE A 63 2.08 8.60 -11.50
N ILE A 64 3.32 8.83 -11.08
CA ILE A 64 4.44 9.07 -12.01
C ILE A 64 4.63 7.87 -12.96
N MET A 65 4.52 6.65 -12.45
CA MET A 65 4.60 5.44 -13.28
C MET A 65 3.44 5.35 -14.29
N MET A 66 2.23 5.76 -13.89
CA MET A 66 1.06 5.75 -14.77
C MET A 66 1.07 6.88 -15.82
N MET A 67 1.64 8.03 -15.50
CA MET A 67 1.72 9.18 -16.42
C MET A 67 2.86 9.06 -17.44
N THR A 68 3.80 8.13 -17.25
CA THR A 68 4.98 7.95 -18.11
C THR A 68 4.84 6.72 -19.03
N ALA A 69 5.87 6.47 -19.85
CA ALA A 69 5.91 5.34 -20.77
C ALA A 69 5.97 3.95 -20.07
N PHE A 70 6.17 3.91 -18.75
CA PHE A 70 6.30 2.68 -17.97
C PHE A 70 5.15 1.71 -18.21
N THR A 71 3.89 2.18 -18.10
CA THR A 71 2.69 1.36 -18.27
C THR A 71 2.63 0.67 -19.63
N ARG A 72 3.01 1.37 -20.70
CA ARG A 72 3.01 0.80 -22.06
C ARG A 72 4.08 -0.27 -22.21
N ILE A 73 5.29 -0.03 -21.69
CA ILE A 73 6.42 -0.96 -21.80
C ILE A 73 6.13 -2.25 -21.01
N ILE A 74 5.64 -2.15 -19.77
CA ILE A 74 5.38 -3.33 -18.93
C ILE A 74 4.25 -4.20 -19.50
N VAL A 75 3.20 -3.61 -20.08
CA VAL A 75 2.10 -4.36 -20.69
C VAL A 75 2.58 -5.10 -21.93
N VAL A 76 3.37 -4.45 -22.80
CA VAL A 76 3.93 -5.12 -23.99
C VAL A 76 4.84 -6.27 -23.58
N PHE A 77 5.70 -6.09 -22.57
CA PHE A 77 6.52 -7.18 -22.05
C PHE A 77 5.70 -8.30 -21.40
N GLY A 78 4.60 -7.99 -20.73
CA GLY A 78 3.67 -8.97 -20.18
C GLY A 78 3.00 -9.81 -21.27
N ILE A 79 2.55 -9.18 -22.36
CA ILE A 79 1.97 -9.84 -23.53
C ILE A 79 3.03 -10.71 -24.21
N LEU A 80 4.26 -10.20 -24.41
CA LEU A 80 5.36 -10.96 -24.99
C LEU A 80 5.68 -12.21 -24.17
N ARG A 81 5.68 -12.10 -22.83
CA ARG A 81 5.88 -13.27 -21.95
C ARG A 81 4.79 -14.33 -22.13
N GLN A 82 3.53 -13.92 -22.26
CA GLN A 82 2.43 -14.85 -22.52
C GLN A 82 2.54 -15.48 -23.91
N ALA A 83 2.93 -14.70 -24.91
CA ALA A 83 3.07 -15.15 -26.29
C ALA A 83 4.16 -16.22 -26.47
N ILE A 84 5.25 -16.18 -25.69
CA ILE A 84 6.32 -17.19 -25.75
C ILE A 84 6.01 -18.47 -24.97
N GLY A 85 4.84 -18.58 -24.31
CA GLY A 85 4.40 -19.78 -23.62
C GLY A 85 5.17 -20.11 -22.32
N LEU A 86 6.02 -19.21 -21.83
CA LEU A 86 6.81 -19.39 -20.62
C LEU A 86 6.11 -18.73 -19.42
N GLN A 87 5.79 -19.50 -18.37
CA GLN A 87 5.04 -18.99 -17.22
C GLN A 87 5.92 -18.32 -16.15
N GLN A 88 7.16 -18.77 -15.95
CA GLN A 88 8.02 -18.35 -14.84
C GLN A 88 9.23 -17.54 -15.30
N THR A 89 9.66 -17.72 -16.55
CA THR A 89 10.75 -16.95 -17.15
C THR A 89 10.16 -16.01 -18.20
N PRO A 90 10.41 -14.69 -18.15
CA PRO A 90 11.16 -13.93 -17.14
C PRO A 90 10.31 -13.59 -15.89
N SER A 91 10.94 -13.51 -14.70
CA SER A 91 10.28 -13.11 -13.44
C SER A 91 9.72 -11.68 -13.51
N ASN A 92 8.60 -11.42 -12.84
CA ASN A 92 7.94 -10.10 -12.80
C ASN A 92 8.89 -8.98 -12.33
N GLN A 93 9.80 -9.29 -11.39
CA GLN A 93 10.79 -8.31 -10.91
C GLN A 93 11.77 -7.87 -12.01
N ILE A 94 12.16 -8.81 -12.89
CA ILE A 94 13.07 -8.52 -14.02
C ILE A 94 12.37 -7.64 -15.04
N LEU A 95 11.11 -7.96 -15.36
CA LEU A 95 10.27 -7.19 -16.29
C LEU A 95 10.07 -5.74 -15.81
N ILE A 96 9.78 -5.57 -14.52
CA ILE A 96 9.65 -4.25 -13.90
C ILE A 96 10.98 -3.49 -13.95
N GLY A 97 12.11 -4.14 -13.64
CA GLY A 97 13.43 -3.53 -13.71
C GLY A 97 13.80 -3.05 -15.11
N LEU A 98 13.58 -3.88 -16.14
CA LEU A 98 13.78 -3.51 -17.54
C LEU A 98 12.87 -2.36 -17.97
N ALA A 99 11.59 -2.41 -17.57
CA ALA A 99 10.63 -1.36 -17.90
C ALA A 99 11.00 -0.02 -17.27
N LEU A 100 11.47 0.01 -16.01
CA LEU A 100 11.93 1.22 -15.34
C LEU A 100 13.15 1.83 -16.04
N PHE A 101 14.15 1.00 -16.37
CA PHE A 101 15.36 1.47 -17.06
C PHE A 101 15.05 2.06 -18.44
N LEU A 102 14.23 1.37 -19.24
CA LEU A 102 13.79 1.86 -20.54
C LEU A 102 12.93 3.12 -20.42
N THR A 103 12.11 3.24 -19.39
CA THR A 103 11.30 4.45 -19.16
C THR A 103 12.20 5.66 -18.93
N VAL A 104 13.23 5.55 -18.08
CA VAL A 104 14.20 6.63 -17.85
C VAL A 104 14.93 7.00 -19.14
N PHE A 105 15.36 6.00 -19.93
CA PHE A 105 16.02 6.24 -21.21
C PHE A 105 15.11 6.98 -22.21
N VAL A 106 13.85 6.56 -22.34
CA VAL A 106 12.87 7.20 -23.25
C VAL A 106 12.46 8.58 -22.77
N MET A 107 12.41 8.81 -21.46
CA MET A 107 12.05 10.11 -20.86
C MET A 107 13.22 11.08 -20.71
N ALA A 108 14.45 10.67 -21.03
CA ALA A 108 15.63 11.55 -21.02
C ALA A 108 15.42 12.94 -21.69
N PRO A 109 14.75 13.09 -22.85
CA PRO A 109 14.49 14.41 -23.43
C PRO A 109 13.49 15.24 -22.60
N VAL A 110 12.47 14.62 -22.03
CA VAL A 110 11.46 15.31 -21.21
C VAL A 110 12.09 15.92 -19.96
N PHE A 111 13.08 15.23 -19.37
CA PHE A 111 13.86 15.77 -18.25
C PHE A 111 14.88 16.85 -18.65
N LYS A 112 15.17 17.02 -19.95
CA LYS A 112 16.11 18.04 -20.45
C LYS A 112 15.39 19.29 -20.96
N GLU A 113 14.15 19.15 -21.40
CA GLU A 113 13.33 20.26 -21.90
C GLU A 113 12.64 21.06 -20.78
N VAL A 114 12.53 20.49 -19.58
CA VAL A 114 12.04 21.14 -18.35
C VAL A 114 13.21 21.59 -17.50
#